data_AF-A0A821CRY0-F1
#
_entry.id   AF-A0A821CRY0-F1
#
_cell.length_a   1.000
_cell.length_b   1.000
_cell.length_c   1.000
_cell.angle_alpha   90.00
_cell.angle_beta   90.00
_cell.angle_gamma   90.00
#
_symmetry.space_group_name_H-M   'P 1'
#
loop_
_entity.id
_entity.type
_entity.pdbx_description
1 polymer ?
#
loop_
_entity_poly.entity_id
_entity_poly.type
_entity_poly.pdbx_seq_one_letter_code
_entity_poly.pdbx_strand_id
1 'polypeptide(L)'
;MDHLHAPSPEETISVEFKSNISSGATISHDPPRRIIHQALLNVNKNDASAVPNYSSAQRTIERKRKKQDLPLSRPTSFNDILIPDALKVTNGGNRFLLYNNEDPDHRMIILSSDDDLDCLSNSENWHCDGTFKTHIYNEIFDVILKHVSQRPRSITIDFEKSVENAVKQNLPMTTISFCFFHFKQNLWRQIQTLGLQQLFVENNDVRHLLKKFGCLALIPEQFVIAEFEKLQTDSPDSINATKYFLIIKRTYDLLL
;
A
#
# COMPACT_ATOMS: atom_id res chain seq x y z
N MET A 1 -10.67 60.71 -7.53
CA MET A 1 -10.60 60.19 -8.92
C MET A 1 -10.34 58.71 -8.79
N ASP A 2 -11.39 57.88 -8.85
CA ASP A 2 -11.23 56.44 -8.91
C ASP A 2 -10.77 56.07 -10.32
N HIS A 3 -9.52 55.62 -10.43
CA HIS A 3 -8.97 55.12 -11.67
C HIS A 3 -9.51 53.71 -11.93
N LEU A 4 -10.59 53.60 -12.70
CA LEU A 4 -11.03 52.35 -13.33
C LEU A 4 -10.00 51.98 -14.42
N HIS A 5 -8.94 51.27 -14.04
CA HIS A 5 -8.05 50.61 -15.00
C HIS A 5 -8.71 49.30 -15.47
N ALA A 6 -8.65 49.04 -16.77
CA ALA A 6 -9.01 47.73 -17.30
C ALA A 6 -8.10 46.65 -16.69
N PRO A 7 -8.62 45.45 -16.35
CA PRO A 7 -7.83 44.40 -15.73
C PRO A 7 -6.66 44.01 -16.64
N SER A 8 -5.50 43.77 -16.03
CA SER A 8 -4.32 43.37 -16.79
C SER A 8 -4.52 41.97 -17.41
N PRO A 9 -3.87 41.67 -18.55
CA PRO A 9 -3.94 40.34 -19.17
C PRO A 9 -3.54 39.21 -18.21
N GLU A 10 -2.53 39.44 -17.36
CA GLU A 10 -2.08 38.48 -16.34
C GLU A 10 -3.14 38.21 -15.26
N GLU A 11 -3.85 39.25 -14.80
CA GLU A 11 -4.95 39.08 -13.84
C GLU A 11 -6.10 38.29 -14.46
N THR A 12 -6.42 38.54 -15.74
CA THR A 12 -7.49 37.84 -16.45
C THR A 12 -7.21 36.33 -16.53
N ILE A 13 -5.98 35.96 -16.87
CA ILE A 13 -5.53 34.56 -16.96
C ILE A 13 -5.53 33.89 -15.59
N SER A 14 -5.05 34.59 -14.55
CA SER A 14 -5.07 34.06 -13.18
C SER A 14 -6.49 33.82 -12.68
N VAL A 15 -7.43 34.71 -13.00
CA VAL A 15 -8.84 34.60 -12.65
C VAL A 15 -9.51 33.45 -13.40
N GLU A 16 -9.27 33.32 -14.71
CA GLU A 16 -9.83 32.24 -15.52
C GLU A 16 -9.32 30.86 -15.07
N PHE A 17 -8.01 30.74 -14.82
CA PHE A 17 -7.43 29.53 -14.26
C PHE A 17 -8.05 29.15 -12.92
N LYS A 18 -8.19 30.12 -12.00
CA LYS A 18 -8.83 29.92 -10.69
C LYS A 18 -10.30 29.52 -10.84
N SER A 19 -11.01 30.07 -11.81
CA SER A 19 -12.39 29.72 -12.14
C SER A 19 -12.50 28.27 -12.61
N ASN A 20 -11.61 27.85 -13.51
CA ASN A 20 -11.56 26.49 -14.06
C ASN A 20 -11.26 25.45 -12.98
N ILE A 21 -10.23 25.66 -12.15
CA ILE A 21 -9.95 24.72 -11.05
C ILE A 21 -11.07 24.72 -10.00
N SER A 22 -11.75 25.85 -9.77
CA SER A 22 -12.87 25.93 -8.83
C SER A 22 -14.10 25.20 -9.36
N SER A 23 -14.36 25.28 -10.67
CA SER A 23 -15.43 24.55 -11.35
C SER A 23 -15.13 23.05 -11.40
N GLY A 24 -13.91 22.66 -11.75
CA GLY A 24 -13.46 21.26 -11.69
C GLY A 24 -13.53 20.69 -10.27
N ALA A 25 -13.15 21.48 -9.25
CA ALA A 25 -13.28 21.09 -7.85
C ALA A 25 -14.74 20.86 -7.40
N THR A 26 -15.67 21.54 -8.07
CA THR A 26 -17.12 21.51 -7.79
C THR A 26 -17.81 20.34 -8.46
N ILE A 27 -17.43 20.03 -9.70
CA ILE A 27 -18.13 19.08 -10.56
C ILE A 27 -17.47 17.68 -10.52
N SER A 28 -16.19 17.60 -10.15
CA SER A 28 -15.39 16.37 -10.19
C SER A 28 -14.80 16.00 -8.83
N HIS A 29 -14.70 14.70 -8.57
CA HIS A 29 -13.96 14.11 -7.46
C HIS A 29 -12.47 13.84 -7.78
N ASP A 30 -12.00 14.19 -8.98
CA ASP A 30 -10.62 13.97 -9.40
C ASP A 30 -9.59 14.52 -8.40
N PRO A 31 -8.42 13.89 -8.23
CA PRO A 31 -7.39 14.43 -7.34
C PRO A 31 -6.94 15.83 -7.80
N PRO A 32 -6.57 16.75 -6.87
CA PRO A 32 -6.20 18.12 -7.21
C PRO A 32 -5.17 18.22 -8.35
N ARG A 33 -4.22 17.28 -8.39
CA ARG A 33 -3.21 17.17 -9.46
C ARG A 33 -3.82 17.09 -10.86
N ARG A 34 -4.89 16.30 -11.03
CA ARG A 34 -5.56 16.08 -12.32
C ARG A 34 -6.38 17.29 -12.74
N ILE A 35 -7.08 17.92 -11.80
CA ILE A 35 -7.85 19.16 -12.04
C ILE A 35 -6.91 20.32 -12.43
N ILE A 36 -5.79 20.47 -11.71
CA ILE A 36 -4.76 21.48 -12.04
C ILE A 36 -4.18 21.21 -13.42
N HIS A 37 -3.85 19.96 -13.73
CA HIS A 37 -3.33 19.60 -15.04
C HIS A 37 -4.31 19.93 -16.17
N GLN A 38 -5.60 19.60 -16.03
CA GLN A 38 -6.62 19.93 -17.03
C GLN A 38 -6.78 21.45 -17.21
N ALA A 39 -6.78 22.22 -16.11
CA ALA A 39 -6.83 23.67 -16.19
C ALA A 39 -5.58 24.27 -16.88
N LEU A 40 -4.41 23.67 -16.67
CA LEU A 40 -3.16 24.10 -17.33
C LEU A 40 -3.17 23.85 -18.84
N LEU A 41 -3.90 22.83 -19.34
CA LEU A 41 -4.01 22.57 -20.78
C LEU A 41 -4.69 23.73 -21.54
N ASN A 42 -5.47 24.55 -20.83
CA ASN A 42 -6.17 25.71 -21.40
C ASN A 42 -5.35 27.01 -21.26
N VAL A 43 -4.15 26.96 -20.69
CA VAL A 43 -3.27 28.13 -20.54
C VAL A 43 -2.15 28.07 -21.59
N ASN A 44 -1.90 29.20 -22.27
CA ASN A 44 -0.77 29.29 -23.19
C ASN A 44 0.55 29.29 -22.42
N LYS A 45 1.58 28.64 -22.97
CA LYS A 45 2.90 28.50 -22.33
C LYS A 45 3.56 29.85 -21.99
N ASN A 46 3.27 30.88 -22.79
CA ASN A 46 3.80 32.24 -22.58
C ASN A 46 3.21 32.94 -21.36
N ASP A 47 2.09 32.43 -20.83
CA ASP A 47 1.34 33.03 -19.74
C ASP A 47 1.48 32.25 -18.42
N ALA A 48 2.41 31.29 -18.37
CA ALA A 48 2.63 30.42 -17.22
C ALA A 48 3.03 31.19 -15.94
N SER A 49 3.64 32.37 -16.09
CA SER A 49 4.00 33.26 -14.98
C SER A 49 2.77 33.83 -14.24
N ALA A 50 1.64 33.97 -14.93
CA ALA A 50 0.39 34.49 -14.35
C ALA A 50 -0.42 33.42 -13.59
N VAL A 51 -0.06 32.14 -13.76
CA VAL A 51 -0.73 31.01 -13.11
C VAL A 51 -0.21 30.85 -11.67
N PRO A 52 -1.09 30.66 -10.67
CA PRO A 52 -0.65 30.37 -9.31
C PRO A 52 0.15 29.07 -9.25
N ASN A 53 1.15 29.03 -8.35
CA ASN A 53 1.89 27.81 -8.11
C ASN A 53 0.98 26.65 -7.65
N TYR A 54 1.49 25.42 -7.82
CA TYR A 54 0.75 24.19 -7.55
C TYR A 54 0.11 24.17 -6.15
N SER A 55 0.86 24.53 -5.10
CA SER A 55 0.38 24.53 -3.72
C SER A 55 -0.79 25.50 -3.50
N SER A 56 -0.74 26.67 -4.12
CA SER A 56 -1.82 27.66 -4.07
C SER A 56 -3.07 27.19 -4.84
N ALA A 57 -2.89 26.56 -6.00
CA ALA A 57 -3.99 25.98 -6.79
C ALA A 57 -4.65 24.81 -6.04
N GLN A 58 -3.84 23.91 -5.47
CA GLN A 58 -4.31 22.80 -4.64
C GLN A 58 -5.14 23.30 -3.45
N ARG A 59 -4.64 24.30 -2.71
CA ARG A 59 -5.34 24.87 -1.56
C ARG A 59 -6.68 25.52 -1.95
N THR A 60 -6.80 26.04 -3.17
CA THR A 60 -8.05 26.60 -3.71
C THR A 60 -9.07 25.50 -3.94
N ILE A 61 -8.66 24.39 -4.56
CA ILE A 61 -9.49 23.19 -4.78
C ILE A 61 -9.97 22.63 -3.43
N GLU A 62 -9.06 22.45 -2.48
CA GLU A 62 -9.37 21.94 -1.13
C GLU A 62 -10.36 22.84 -0.39
N ARG A 63 -10.16 24.17 -0.43
CA ARG A 63 -11.09 25.13 0.17
C ARG A 63 -12.46 25.10 -0.49
N LYS A 64 -12.51 24.97 -1.82
CA LYS A 64 -13.77 24.92 -2.56
C LYS A 64 -14.55 23.65 -2.20
N ARG A 65 -13.86 22.50 -2.18
CA ARG A 65 -14.42 21.22 -1.71
C ARG A 65 -14.83 21.20 -0.25
N LYS A 66 -14.20 22.02 0.60
CA LYS A 66 -14.57 22.19 2.01
C LYS A 66 -15.76 23.14 2.20
N LYS A 67 -15.97 24.09 1.28
CA LYS A 67 -17.05 25.10 1.32
C LYS A 67 -18.31 24.62 0.61
N GLN A 68 -18.14 23.79 -0.41
CA GLN A 68 -19.23 22.96 -0.92
C GLN A 68 -19.46 21.84 0.07
N ASP A 69 -20.71 21.65 0.41
CA ASP A 69 -21.19 20.66 1.36
C ASP A 69 -21.00 19.24 0.80
N LEU A 70 -19.74 18.82 0.59
CA LEU A 70 -19.40 17.41 0.66
C LEU A 70 -19.76 17.02 2.09
N PRO A 71 -20.78 16.16 2.30
CA PRO A 71 -21.36 15.90 3.62
C PRO A 71 -20.45 14.97 4.45
N LEU A 72 -19.15 15.23 4.42
CA LEU A 72 -18.12 14.44 5.04
C LEU A 72 -17.14 15.43 5.68
N SER A 73 -17.56 16.04 6.79
CA SER A 73 -16.59 16.50 7.78
C SER A 73 -15.56 15.39 7.98
N ARG A 74 -14.26 15.74 8.07
CA ARG A 74 -13.20 14.76 8.30
C ARG A 74 -13.66 13.84 9.45
N PRO A 75 -13.83 12.54 9.22
CA PRO A 75 -14.41 11.67 10.24
C PRO A 75 -13.48 11.65 11.46
N THR A 76 -14.09 11.86 12.62
CA THR A 76 -13.43 11.83 13.94
C THR A 76 -13.74 10.53 14.69
N SER A 77 -14.75 9.78 14.22
CA SER A 77 -15.15 8.47 14.68
C SER A 77 -15.57 7.57 13.50
N PHE A 78 -15.76 6.27 13.74
CA PHE A 78 -16.27 5.35 12.71
C PHE A 78 -17.71 5.68 12.28
N ASN A 79 -18.53 6.25 13.16
CA ASN A 79 -19.89 6.69 12.85
C ASN A 79 -19.93 7.85 11.83
N ASP A 80 -18.87 8.66 11.79
CA ASP A 80 -18.77 9.78 10.86
C ASP A 80 -18.45 9.32 9.43
N ILE A 81 -18.06 8.05 9.23
CA ILE A 81 -17.71 7.52 7.91
C ILE A 81 -19.02 7.21 7.16
N LEU A 82 -19.48 8.15 6.35
CA LEU A 82 -20.53 7.90 5.36
C LEU A 82 -19.87 7.59 4.02
N ILE A 83 -20.25 6.48 3.38
CA ILE A 83 -19.76 6.09 2.06
C ILE A 83 -20.80 6.53 1.02
N PRO A 84 -20.53 7.57 0.19
CA PRO A 84 -21.45 8.01 -0.85
C PRO A 84 -21.73 6.89 -1.85
N ASP A 85 -22.95 6.84 -2.40
CA ASP A 85 -23.36 5.79 -3.35
C ASP A 85 -22.45 5.74 -4.59
N ALA A 86 -21.94 6.89 -5.03
CA ALA A 86 -20.98 6.98 -6.13
C ALA A 86 -19.66 6.23 -5.89
N LEU A 87 -19.28 5.97 -4.63
CA LEU A 87 -18.08 5.20 -4.27
C LEU A 87 -18.38 3.72 -4.02
N LYS A 88 -19.67 3.33 -3.98
CA LYS A 88 -20.09 1.93 -3.78
C LYS A 88 -20.04 1.12 -5.07
N VAL A 89 -19.84 1.78 -6.21
CA VAL A 89 -19.81 1.19 -7.54
C VAL A 89 -18.53 1.58 -8.28
N THR A 90 -18.14 0.74 -9.23
CA THR A 90 -17.07 1.03 -10.19
C THR A 90 -17.54 2.08 -11.21
N ASN A 91 -16.63 2.60 -12.03
CA ASN A 91 -16.99 3.50 -13.14
C ASN A 91 -17.95 2.85 -14.14
N GLY A 92 -18.01 1.52 -14.21
CA GLY A 92 -18.95 0.76 -15.05
C GLY A 92 -20.31 0.52 -14.40
N GLY A 93 -20.54 0.99 -13.17
CA GLY A 93 -21.79 0.79 -12.44
C GLY A 93 -21.89 -0.54 -11.68
N ASN A 94 -20.89 -1.42 -11.82
CA ASN A 94 -20.84 -2.68 -11.07
C ASN A 94 -20.54 -2.44 -9.58
N ARG A 95 -20.98 -3.35 -8.73
CA ARG A 95 -20.73 -3.32 -7.28
C ARG A 95 -19.23 -3.23 -6.98
N PHE A 96 -18.88 -2.42 -5.98
CA PHE A 96 -17.51 -2.27 -5.50
C PHE A 96 -17.41 -2.27 -3.97
N LEU A 97 -18.41 -1.76 -3.25
CA LEU A 97 -18.53 -1.97 -1.82
C LEU A 97 -19.02 -3.40 -1.56
N LEU A 98 -18.09 -4.30 -1.21
CA LEU A 98 -18.39 -5.71 -0.94
C LEU A 98 -19.03 -5.90 0.42
N TYR A 99 -18.49 -5.24 1.45
CA TYR A 99 -18.95 -5.38 2.83
C TYR A 99 -18.70 -4.11 3.64
N ASN A 100 -19.62 -3.79 4.54
CA ASN A 100 -19.51 -2.70 5.52
C ASN A 100 -20.34 -3.11 6.74
N ASN A 101 -19.69 -3.41 7.88
CA ASN A 101 -20.40 -3.83 9.10
C ASN A 101 -21.06 -2.66 9.85
N GLU A 102 -20.71 -1.41 9.52
CA GLU A 102 -21.20 -0.20 10.21
C GLU A 102 -21.01 -0.22 11.74
N ASP A 103 -20.02 -0.98 12.22
CA ASP A 103 -19.72 -1.09 13.64
C ASP A 103 -19.07 0.21 14.15
N PRO A 104 -19.58 0.83 15.23
CA PRO A 104 -19.09 2.10 15.76
C PRO A 104 -17.69 2.03 16.37
N ASP A 105 -17.22 0.83 16.74
CA ASP A 105 -15.98 0.60 17.49
C ASP A 105 -14.96 -0.24 16.68
N HIS A 106 -15.43 -1.13 15.80
CA HIS A 106 -14.63 -2.07 15.02
C HIS A 106 -15.10 -2.12 13.56
N ARG A 107 -15.08 -0.96 12.89
CA ARG A 107 -15.58 -0.88 11.52
C ARG A 107 -14.68 -1.62 10.52
N MET A 108 -15.28 -2.55 9.78
CA MET A 108 -14.65 -3.25 8.67
C MET A 108 -15.38 -2.90 7.36
N ILE A 109 -14.61 -2.39 6.41
CA ILE A 109 -15.06 -2.08 5.05
C ILE A 109 -14.22 -2.92 4.09
N ILE A 110 -14.87 -3.74 3.27
CA ILE A 110 -14.22 -4.55 2.23
C ILE A 110 -14.69 -4.04 0.88
N LEU A 111 -13.72 -3.74 0.01
CA LEU A 111 -13.94 -3.23 -1.33
C LEU A 111 -13.44 -4.27 -2.34
N SER A 112 -14.29 -4.68 -3.25
CA SER A 112 -13.97 -5.63 -4.31
C SER A 112 -15.10 -5.62 -5.34
N SER A 113 -14.75 -5.71 -6.61
CA SER A 113 -15.71 -5.94 -7.68
C SER A 113 -16.00 -7.43 -7.86
N ASP A 114 -17.08 -7.76 -8.56
CA ASP A 114 -17.38 -9.15 -8.92
C ASP A 114 -16.29 -9.75 -9.83
N ASP A 115 -15.71 -8.94 -10.73
CA ASP A 115 -14.58 -9.35 -11.58
C ASP A 115 -13.33 -9.71 -10.75
N ASP A 116 -13.04 -8.94 -9.69
CA ASP A 116 -11.93 -9.24 -8.78
C ASP A 116 -12.15 -10.56 -8.03
N LEU A 117 -13.39 -10.79 -7.57
CA LEU A 117 -13.78 -12.01 -6.86
C LEU A 117 -13.75 -13.23 -7.78
N ASP A 118 -14.16 -13.10 -9.03
CA ASP A 118 -14.06 -14.15 -10.03
C ASP A 118 -12.60 -14.47 -10.35
N CYS A 119 -11.74 -13.45 -10.51
CA CYS A 119 -10.31 -13.65 -10.67
C CYS A 119 -9.70 -14.37 -9.47
N LEU A 120 -10.06 -13.95 -8.25
CA LEU A 120 -9.61 -14.57 -7.01
C LEU A 120 -10.10 -16.02 -6.91
N SER A 121 -11.37 -16.27 -7.22
CA SER A 121 -11.99 -17.59 -7.20
C SER A 121 -11.37 -18.55 -8.21
N ASN A 122 -10.81 -18.08 -9.32
CA ASN A 122 -10.17 -18.96 -10.31
C ASN A 122 -8.65 -19.07 -10.14
N SER A 123 -8.08 -18.35 -9.16
CA SER A 123 -6.65 -18.35 -8.91
C SER A 123 -6.23 -19.47 -7.97
N GLU A 124 -5.30 -20.33 -8.42
CA GLU A 124 -4.72 -21.37 -7.58
C GLU A 124 -3.80 -20.81 -6.48
N ASN A 125 -3.24 -19.62 -6.70
CA ASN A 125 -2.29 -18.99 -5.80
C ASN A 125 -2.83 -17.63 -5.36
N TRP A 126 -3.06 -17.48 -4.07
CA TRP A 126 -3.49 -16.22 -3.47
C TRP A 126 -2.30 -15.48 -2.87
N HIS A 127 -2.40 -14.16 -2.83
CA HIS A 127 -1.45 -13.31 -2.12
C HIS A 127 -2.24 -12.47 -1.12
N CYS A 128 -1.88 -12.55 0.15
CA CYS A 128 -2.45 -11.74 1.21
C CYS A 128 -1.34 -10.91 1.83
N ASP A 129 -1.45 -9.59 1.68
CA ASP A 129 -0.55 -8.61 2.26
C ASP A 129 -1.37 -7.65 3.14
N GLY A 130 -0.77 -7.16 4.22
CA GLY A 130 -1.48 -6.42 5.23
C GLY A 130 -0.59 -5.63 6.15
N THR A 131 -1.18 -4.65 6.81
CA THR A 131 -0.61 -3.96 7.99
C THR A 131 -1.54 -4.12 9.18
N PHE A 132 -2.31 -5.22 9.20
CA PHE A 132 -3.47 -5.37 10.05
C PHE A 132 -3.09 -5.84 11.45
N LYS A 133 -3.89 -5.43 12.43
CA LYS A 133 -3.85 -6.03 13.77
C LYS A 133 -4.48 -7.43 13.72
N THR A 134 -4.12 -8.24 14.70
CA THR A 134 -4.28 -9.71 14.70
C THR A 134 -5.71 -10.25 14.52
N HIS A 135 -6.75 -9.45 14.72
CA HIS A 135 -8.13 -9.94 14.84
C HIS A 135 -8.97 -9.89 13.55
N ILE A 136 -8.57 -9.10 12.54
CA ILE A 136 -9.46 -8.82 11.40
C ILE A 136 -9.40 -9.89 10.28
N TYR A 137 -8.34 -10.68 10.22
CA TYR A 137 -8.13 -11.64 9.13
C TYR A 137 -9.23 -12.70 9.04
N ASN A 138 -9.73 -13.20 10.18
CA ASN A 138 -10.83 -14.17 10.18
C ASN A 138 -12.11 -13.57 9.57
N GLU A 139 -12.47 -12.36 9.96
CA GLU A 139 -13.64 -11.67 9.43
C GLU A 139 -13.51 -11.38 7.92
N ILE A 140 -12.31 -11.02 7.46
CA ILE A 140 -12.02 -10.85 6.02
C ILE A 140 -12.24 -12.16 5.28
N PHE A 141 -11.67 -13.27 5.75
CA PHE A 141 -11.87 -14.57 5.12
C PHE A 141 -13.34 -15.00 5.15
N ASP A 142 -14.06 -14.79 6.26
CA ASP A 142 -15.49 -15.09 6.36
C ASP A 142 -16.33 -14.36 5.31
N VAL A 143 -15.98 -13.13 4.96
CA VAL A 143 -16.64 -12.39 3.87
C VAL A 143 -16.19 -12.92 2.52
N ILE A 144 -14.88 -12.92 2.25
CA ILE A 144 -14.34 -13.29 0.92
C ILE A 144 -14.76 -14.71 0.52
N LEU A 145 -14.73 -15.66 1.45
CA LEU A 145 -15.04 -17.07 1.18
C LEU A 145 -16.50 -17.35 0.87
N LYS A 146 -17.42 -16.42 1.17
CA LYS A 146 -18.83 -16.47 0.73
C LYS A 146 -19.01 -16.07 -0.73
N HIS A 147 -18.04 -15.36 -1.29
CA HIS A 147 -18.08 -14.82 -2.65
C HIS A 147 -17.15 -15.54 -3.63
N VAL A 148 -16.31 -16.47 -3.14
CA VAL A 148 -15.44 -17.30 -3.99
C VAL A 148 -15.89 -18.76 -3.97
N SER A 149 -15.94 -19.37 -5.14
CA SER A 149 -16.39 -20.76 -5.32
C SER A 149 -15.29 -21.78 -5.10
N GLN A 150 -14.04 -21.45 -5.43
CA GLN A 150 -12.88 -22.32 -5.21
C GLN A 150 -12.02 -21.83 -4.05
N ARG A 151 -11.17 -22.72 -3.55
CA ARG A 151 -10.13 -22.41 -2.56
C ARG A 151 -8.76 -22.47 -3.23
N PRO A 152 -7.81 -21.61 -2.84
CA PRO A 152 -6.49 -21.64 -3.44
C PRO A 152 -5.73 -22.89 -3.05
N ARG A 153 -4.89 -23.38 -3.96
CA ARG A 153 -3.88 -24.40 -3.68
C ARG A 153 -2.81 -23.86 -2.73
N SER A 154 -2.37 -22.63 -2.95
CA SER A 154 -1.39 -21.97 -2.08
C SER A 154 -1.75 -20.52 -1.79
N ILE A 155 -1.30 -20.02 -0.65
CA ILE A 155 -1.41 -18.61 -0.30
C ILE A 155 -0.07 -18.10 0.19
N THR A 156 0.39 -17.00 -0.40
CA THR A 156 1.57 -16.28 0.05
C THR A 156 1.15 -15.19 1.01
N ILE A 157 1.64 -15.25 2.24
CA ILE A 157 1.35 -14.30 3.31
C ILE A 157 2.62 -13.60 3.78
N ASP A 158 2.48 -12.49 4.51
CA ASP A 158 3.58 -11.96 5.30
C ASP A 158 3.90 -12.89 6.50
N PHE A 159 4.87 -12.50 7.34
CA PHE A 159 5.30 -13.33 8.47
C PHE A 159 4.49 -13.08 9.75
N GLU A 160 3.31 -12.45 9.68
CA GLU A 160 2.49 -12.21 10.87
C GLU A 160 1.75 -13.48 11.31
N LYS A 161 1.89 -13.85 12.60
CA LYS A 161 1.25 -15.06 13.14
C LYS A 161 -0.27 -15.01 13.05
N SER A 162 -0.86 -13.82 13.07
CA SER A 162 -2.32 -13.65 12.94
C SER A 162 -2.86 -14.07 11.60
N VAL A 163 -2.21 -13.69 10.50
CA VAL A 163 -2.66 -14.10 9.17
C VAL A 163 -2.39 -15.59 8.97
N GLU A 164 -1.26 -16.11 9.47
CA GLU A 164 -0.98 -17.56 9.44
C GLU A 164 -2.07 -18.36 10.16
N ASN A 165 -2.45 -17.95 11.37
CA ASN A 165 -3.50 -18.60 12.14
C ASN A 165 -4.87 -18.51 11.46
N ALA A 166 -5.22 -17.33 10.90
CA ALA A 166 -6.47 -17.15 10.19
C ALA A 166 -6.54 -18.00 8.91
N VAL A 167 -5.44 -18.13 8.18
CA VAL A 167 -5.36 -19.03 7.01
C VAL A 167 -5.50 -20.48 7.46
N LYS A 168 -4.79 -20.92 8.50
CA LYS A 168 -4.91 -22.29 9.03
C LYS A 168 -6.35 -22.62 9.47
N GLN A 169 -7.06 -21.64 10.01
CA GLN A 169 -8.45 -21.79 10.43
C GLN A 169 -9.44 -21.84 9.25
N ASN A 170 -9.33 -20.93 8.29
CA ASN A 170 -10.33 -20.75 7.23
C ASN A 170 -10.01 -21.52 5.93
N LEU A 171 -8.74 -21.85 5.73
CA LEU A 171 -8.19 -22.50 4.53
C LEU A 171 -7.26 -23.67 4.91
N PRO A 172 -7.74 -24.68 5.67
CA PRO A 172 -6.88 -25.71 6.28
C PRO A 172 -6.15 -26.60 5.25
N MET A 173 -6.64 -26.65 4.01
CA MET A 173 -6.04 -27.45 2.92
C MET A 173 -5.10 -26.63 2.03
N THR A 174 -5.00 -25.31 2.24
CA THR A 174 -4.16 -24.42 1.44
C THR A 174 -2.72 -24.44 1.95
N THR A 175 -1.77 -24.57 1.03
CA THR A 175 -0.34 -24.50 1.38
C THR A 175 0.05 -23.06 1.67
N ILE A 176 0.61 -22.80 2.86
CA ILE A 176 1.13 -21.48 3.23
C ILE A 176 2.54 -21.34 2.69
N SER A 177 2.78 -20.25 1.96
CA SER A 177 4.10 -19.76 1.60
C SER A 177 4.31 -18.38 2.23
N PHE A 178 5.55 -18.06 2.57
CA PHE A 178 5.86 -16.74 3.11
C PHE A 178 6.51 -15.84 2.06
N CYS A 179 6.17 -14.56 2.11
CA CYS A 179 6.59 -13.59 1.12
C CYS A 179 8.11 -13.33 1.17
N PHE A 180 8.83 -13.76 0.13
CA PHE A 180 10.27 -13.56 0.00
C PHE A 180 10.70 -12.08 0.02
N PHE A 181 9.83 -11.17 -0.41
CA PHE A 181 10.08 -9.74 -0.31
C PHE A 181 10.13 -9.27 1.14
N HIS A 182 9.14 -9.64 1.96
CA HIS A 182 9.12 -9.35 3.40
C HIS A 182 10.27 -10.04 4.14
N PHE A 183 10.66 -11.23 3.69
CA PHE A 183 11.83 -11.93 4.22
C PHE A 183 13.11 -11.13 4.02
N LYS A 184 13.35 -10.63 2.79
CA LYS A 184 14.51 -9.77 2.50
C LYS A 184 14.49 -8.46 3.28
N GLN A 185 13.32 -7.87 3.49
CA GLN A 185 13.20 -6.69 4.35
C GLN A 185 13.57 -7.00 5.80
N ASN A 186 13.08 -8.11 6.35
CA ASN A 186 13.44 -8.56 7.70
C ASN A 186 14.93 -8.84 7.83
N LEU A 187 15.53 -9.50 6.84
CA LEU A 187 16.97 -9.72 6.76
C LEU A 187 17.75 -8.39 6.80
N TRP A 188 17.31 -7.40 6.02
CA TRP A 188 17.92 -6.07 6.02
C TRP A 188 17.80 -5.38 7.39
N ARG A 189 16.63 -5.44 8.03
CA ARG A 189 16.44 -4.90 9.39
C ARG A 189 17.42 -5.53 10.38
N GLN A 190 17.63 -6.85 10.33
CA GLN A 190 18.61 -7.52 11.19
C GLN A 190 20.06 -7.09 10.91
N ILE A 191 20.44 -6.94 9.64
CA ILE A 191 21.76 -6.39 9.24
C ILE A 191 21.97 -5.01 9.88
N GLN A 192 20.94 -4.16 9.86
CA GLN A 192 20.99 -2.84 10.51
C GLN A 192 21.09 -2.95 12.04
N THR A 193 20.25 -3.77 12.67
CA THR A 193 20.25 -3.98 14.14
C THR A 193 21.59 -4.46 14.67
N LEU A 194 22.35 -5.23 13.89
CA LEU A 194 23.65 -5.76 14.27
C LEU A 194 24.83 -4.82 13.98
N GLY A 195 24.54 -3.63 13.45
CA GLY A 195 25.53 -2.62 13.08
C GLY A 195 26.32 -2.97 11.82
N LEU A 196 25.80 -3.86 10.97
CA LEU A 196 26.50 -4.33 9.76
C LEU A 196 26.18 -3.49 8.52
N GLN A 197 25.36 -2.45 8.63
CA GLN A 197 24.93 -1.62 7.49
C GLN A 197 26.12 -1.04 6.72
N GLN A 198 27.08 -0.41 7.42
CA GLN A 198 28.24 0.19 6.78
C GLN A 198 29.10 -0.87 6.09
N LEU A 199 29.40 -1.98 6.79
CA LEU A 199 30.19 -3.07 6.25
C LEU A 199 29.52 -3.73 5.03
N PHE A 200 28.19 -3.86 5.01
CA PHE A 200 27.42 -4.33 3.85
C PHE A 200 27.54 -3.38 2.64
N VAL A 201 27.64 -2.07 2.89
CA VAL A 201 27.79 -1.05 1.84
C VAL A 201 29.24 -0.96 1.33
N GLU A 202 30.23 -1.21 2.19
CA GLU A 202 31.64 -1.01 1.84
C GLU A 202 32.34 -2.29 1.37
N ASN A 203 31.88 -3.47 1.81
CA ASN A 203 32.53 -4.74 1.50
C ASN A 203 31.63 -5.64 0.62
N ASN A 204 32.09 -5.91 -0.61
CA ASN A 204 31.36 -6.71 -1.58
C ASN A 204 31.25 -8.19 -1.18
N ASP A 205 32.27 -8.76 -0.54
CA ASP A 205 32.27 -10.17 -0.12
C ASP A 205 31.24 -10.39 0.99
N VAL A 206 31.23 -9.48 1.96
CA VAL A 206 30.22 -9.43 3.03
C VAL A 206 28.82 -9.28 2.45
N ARG A 207 28.62 -8.36 1.51
CA ARG A 207 27.33 -8.14 0.86
C ARG A 207 26.85 -9.40 0.14
N HIS A 208 27.75 -10.04 -0.60
CA HIS A 208 27.43 -11.23 -1.38
C HIS A 208 27.09 -12.40 -0.46
N LEU A 209 27.88 -12.61 0.59
CA LEU A 209 27.63 -13.61 1.63
C LEU A 209 26.26 -13.40 2.31
N LEU A 210 25.95 -12.19 2.77
CA LEU A 210 24.66 -11.88 3.38
C LEU A 210 23.48 -12.08 2.42
N LYS A 211 23.67 -11.84 1.12
CA LYS A 211 22.67 -12.17 0.10
C LYS A 211 22.52 -13.68 -0.10
N LYS A 212 23.61 -14.46 -0.10
CA LYS A 212 23.57 -15.94 -0.20
C LYS A 212 22.77 -16.56 0.95
N PHE A 213 22.92 -16.03 2.16
CA PHE A 213 22.08 -16.45 3.29
C PHE A 213 20.58 -16.22 3.03
N GLY A 214 20.22 -15.11 2.39
CA GLY A 214 18.84 -14.89 1.95
C GLY A 214 18.37 -15.90 0.89
N CYS A 215 19.28 -16.39 0.06
CA CYS A 215 18.96 -17.41 -0.95
C CYS A 215 18.74 -18.81 -0.38
N LEU A 216 19.06 -19.07 0.90
CA LEU A 216 18.76 -20.35 1.55
C LEU A 216 17.25 -20.66 1.54
N ALA A 217 16.39 -19.62 1.52
CA ALA A 217 14.95 -19.78 1.39
C ALA A 217 14.49 -20.29 0.00
N LEU A 218 15.40 -20.36 -0.97
CA LEU A 218 15.09 -20.73 -2.37
C LEU A 218 15.64 -22.10 -2.76
N ILE A 219 16.36 -22.77 -1.86
CA ILE A 219 16.90 -24.11 -2.11
C ILE A 219 15.99 -25.17 -1.46
N PRO A 220 16.01 -26.42 -1.97
CA PRO A 220 15.29 -27.52 -1.35
C PRO A 220 15.70 -27.72 0.12
N GLU A 221 14.71 -28.00 0.97
CA GLU A 221 14.87 -28.11 2.43
C GLU A 221 16.02 -29.03 2.84
N GLN A 222 16.19 -30.17 2.14
CA GLN A 222 17.25 -31.14 2.42
C GLN A 222 18.67 -30.59 2.28
N PHE A 223 18.85 -29.47 1.57
CA PHE A 223 20.16 -28.83 1.37
C PHE A 223 20.37 -27.61 2.27
N VAL A 224 19.34 -27.12 2.96
CA VAL A 224 19.40 -25.86 3.72
C VAL A 224 20.47 -25.92 4.80
N ILE A 225 20.53 -27.00 5.58
CA ILE A 225 21.48 -27.16 6.68
C ILE A 225 22.92 -27.21 6.14
N ALA A 226 23.18 -28.06 5.14
CA ALA A 226 24.50 -28.24 4.57
C ALA A 226 25.05 -26.94 3.93
N GLU A 227 24.20 -26.22 3.17
CA GLU A 227 24.61 -24.95 2.57
C GLU A 227 24.76 -23.83 3.62
N PHE A 228 23.94 -23.83 4.67
CA PHE A 228 24.11 -22.91 5.80
C PHE A 228 25.47 -23.09 6.48
N GLU A 229 25.84 -24.33 6.82
CA GLU A 229 27.12 -24.65 7.49
C GLU A 229 28.32 -24.28 6.61
N LYS A 230 28.20 -24.48 5.30
CA LYS A 230 29.21 -24.06 4.32
C LYS A 230 29.37 -22.54 4.29
N LEU A 231 28.28 -21.79 4.21
CA LEU A 231 28.32 -20.32 4.25
C LEU A 231 28.89 -19.80 5.58
N GLN A 232 28.65 -20.51 6.69
CA GLN A 232 29.22 -20.17 7.99
C GLN A 232 30.74 -20.36 8.02
N THR A 233 31.24 -21.43 7.39
CA THR A 233 32.69 -21.71 7.29
C THR A 233 33.40 -20.71 6.38
N ASP A 234 32.75 -20.26 5.31
CA ASP A 234 33.27 -19.27 4.36
C ASP A 234 33.17 -17.81 4.86
N SER A 235 32.65 -17.59 6.08
CA SER A 235 32.39 -16.26 6.62
C SER A 235 33.68 -15.54 7.07
N PRO A 236 33.93 -14.28 6.68
CA PRO A 236 35.09 -13.52 7.14
C PRO A 236 35.04 -13.23 8.65
N ASP A 237 36.22 -13.22 9.30
CA ASP A 237 36.37 -12.86 10.73
C ASP A 237 35.79 -11.49 11.09
N SER A 238 35.72 -10.57 10.11
CA SER A 238 35.17 -9.22 10.26
C SER A 238 33.69 -9.20 10.64
N ILE A 239 32.99 -10.33 10.52
CA ILE A 239 31.64 -10.51 10.99
C ILE A 239 31.65 -11.68 11.96
N ASN A 240 31.56 -11.38 13.25
CA ASN A 240 31.51 -12.41 14.28
C ASN A 240 30.40 -13.44 13.95
N ALA A 241 30.76 -14.72 13.84
CA ALA A 241 29.87 -15.87 13.63
C ALA A 241 28.57 -15.80 14.47
N THR A 242 28.66 -15.25 15.67
CA THR A 242 27.54 -15.06 16.61
C THR A 242 26.50 -14.05 16.11
N LYS A 243 26.91 -12.97 15.43
CA LYS A 243 25.98 -11.99 14.84
C LYS A 243 25.16 -12.63 13.72
N TYR A 244 25.75 -13.53 12.93
CA TYR A 244 25.04 -14.26 11.87
C TYR A 244 24.02 -15.26 12.38
N PHE A 245 24.39 -16.05 13.40
CA PHE A 245 23.47 -16.98 14.03
C PHE A 245 22.24 -16.23 14.56
N LEU A 246 22.40 -15.01 15.07
CA LEU A 246 21.28 -14.15 15.48
C LEU A 246 20.43 -13.64 14.30
N ILE A 247 21.01 -13.35 13.13
CA ILE A 247 20.23 -12.97 11.93
C ILE A 247 19.31 -14.11 11.55
N ILE A 248 19.86 -15.31 11.37
CA ILE A 248 19.08 -16.45 10.88
C ILE A 248 18.19 -16.99 11.98
N LYS A 249 18.70 -17.20 13.20
CA LYS A 249 17.87 -17.63 14.32
C LYS A 249 16.74 -16.65 14.62
N ARG A 250 16.96 -15.33 14.65
CA ARG A 250 15.82 -14.40 14.84
C ARG A 250 14.92 -14.33 13.62
N THR A 251 15.48 -14.40 12.41
CA THR A 251 14.65 -14.34 11.20
C THR A 251 13.86 -15.62 10.99
N TYR A 252 14.28 -16.79 11.51
CA TYR A 252 13.62 -18.10 11.41
C TYR A 252 12.84 -18.50 12.68
N ASP A 253 13.29 -18.16 13.89
CA ASP A 253 12.52 -18.32 15.14
C ASP A 253 11.36 -17.33 15.24
N LEU A 254 11.41 -16.20 14.52
CA LEU A 254 10.22 -15.35 14.31
C LEU A 254 9.24 -15.97 13.29
N LEU A 255 9.57 -17.11 12.65
CA LEU A 255 8.75 -17.81 11.64
C LEU A 255 8.18 -19.14 12.14
N LEU A 256 8.49 -19.55 13.38
CA LEU A 256 7.92 -20.73 14.04
C LEU A 256 7.05 -20.27 15.22
#